data_AF-A0A8S9J3K6-F1
#
_entry.id   AF-A0A8S9J3K6-F1
#
_cell.length_a   1.000
_cell.length_b   1.000
_cell.length_c   1.000
_cell.angle_alpha   90.00
_cell.angle_beta   90.00
_cell.angle_gamma   90.00
#
_symmetry.space_group_name_H-M   'P 1'
#
loop_
_entity.id
_entity.type
_entity.pdbx_description
1 polymer ?
#
loop_
_entity_poly.entity_id
_entity_poly.type
_entity_poly.pdbx_seq_one_letter_code
_entity_poly.pdbx_strand_id
1 'polypeptide(L)'
;MGFKVCIFLLLGCLLQVPERTMARDMKRASIVIQGASRIAETDENFVCATLDWWPHDKCNYDNCPWGYSSVINMDLSRPLLTKAIQGRYKAFVPLPIAIVTFGLNALHGRHKLRGKAWGGAWNHVNTQDFINYTVSNGYVIDSWEFGKH
;
A
#
# COMPACT_ATOMS: atom_id res chain seq x y z
N MET A 1 33.90 -54.46 13.70
CA MET A 1 33.90 -53.54 14.86
C MET A 1 33.59 -52.07 14.51
N GLY A 2 33.20 -51.73 13.26
CA GLY A 2 32.96 -50.34 12.84
C GLY A 2 31.57 -49.76 13.18
N PHE A 3 30.51 -50.58 13.24
CA PHE A 3 29.13 -50.07 13.41
C PHE A 3 28.85 -49.52 14.82
N LYS A 4 29.48 -50.09 15.85
CA LYS A 4 29.36 -49.62 17.24
C LYS A 4 30.05 -48.28 17.46
N VAL A 5 31.18 -48.03 16.79
CA VAL A 5 31.95 -46.77 16.92
C VAL A 5 31.17 -45.58 16.34
N CYS A 6 30.47 -45.77 15.21
CA CYS A 6 29.62 -44.72 14.63
C CYS A 6 28.45 -44.32 15.55
N ILE A 7 27.87 -45.27 16.28
CA ILE A 7 26.77 -44.99 17.24
C ILE A 7 27.28 -44.15 18.41
N PHE A 8 28.46 -44.47 18.97
CA PHE A 8 29.04 -43.70 20.06
C PHE A 8 29.44 -42.28 19.63
N LEU A 9 29.92 -42.09 18.40
CA LEU A 9 30.24 -40.76 17.83
C LEU A 9 28.97 -39.92 17.59
N LEU A 10 27.89 -40.53 17.11
CA LEU A 10 26.60 -39.84 16.92
C LEU A 10 25.95 -39.44 18.25
N LEU A 11 26.02 -40.28 19.30
CA LEU A 11 25.55 -39.91 20.64
C LEU A 11 26.41 -38.79 21.27
N GLY A 12 27.72 -38.78 21.02
CA GLY A 12 28.62 -37.72 21.49
C GLY A 12 28.28 -36.35 20.91
N CYS A 13 27.96 -36.29 19.61
CA CYS A 13 27.53 -35.04 18.95
C CYS A 13 26.19 -34.50 19.47
N LEU A 14 25.25 -35.38 19.87
CA LEU A 14 23.96 -34.96 20.44
C LEU A 14 24.11 -34.39 21.86
N LEU A 15 25.13 -34.79 22.61
CA LEU A 15 25.42 -34.31 23.96
C LEU A 15 26.28 -33.04 24.01
N GLN A 16 26.81 -32.59 22.86
CA GLN A 16 27.61 -31.37 22.75
C GLN A 16 26.86 -30.17 22.17
N VAL A 17 25.56 -30.32 21.87
CA VAL A 17 24.75 -29.14 21.54
C VAL A 17 24.62 -28.32 22.82
N PRO A 18 25.18 -27.10 22.89
CA PRO A 18 24.97 -26.27 24.06
C PRO A 18 23.48 -26.06 24.21
N GLU A 19 22.93 -26.32 25.39
CA GLU A 19 21.58 -25.91 25.81
C GLU A 19 21.50 -24.37 25.89
N ARG A 20 21.84 -23.68 24.80
CA ARG A 20 21.41 -22.32 24.56
C ARG A 20 20.13 -22.38 23.74
N THR A 21 19.16 -23.13 24.24
CA THR A 21 17.79 -22.65 24.14
C THR A 21 17.81 -21.31 24.87
N MET A 22 17.87 -20.21 24.11
CA MET A 22 17.42 -18.92 24.63
C MET A 22 15.93 -19.12 24.94
N ALA A 23 15.62 -19.68 26.10
CA ALA A 23 14.32 -19.53 26.72
C ALA A 23 14.19 -18.03 26.96
N ARG A 24 13.59 -17.33 25.98
CA ARG A 24 13.20 -15.94 26.17
C ARG A 24 12.27 -15.95 27.36
N ASP A 25 12.61 -15.17 28.37
CA ASP A 25 11.79 -14.95 29.55
C ASP A 25 10.39 -14.52 29.09
N MET A 26 9.43 -15.43 29.20
CA MET A 26 8.07 -15.24 28.70
C MET A 26 7.30 -14.41 29.71
N LYS A 27 7.26 -13.10 29.49
CA LYS A 27 6.42 -12.22 30.29
C LYS A 27 4.95 -12.47 29.97
N ARG A 28 4.19 -12.88 30.98
CA ARG A 28 2.74 -13.07 30.88
C ARG A 28 2.07 -11.70 30.90
N ALA A 29 1.24 -11.42 29.89
CA ALA A 29 0.39 -10.24 29.83
C ALA A 29 -1.09 -10.67 29.81
N SER A 30 -1.95 -9.89 30.43
CA SER A 30 -3.40 -10.03 30.34
C SER A 30 -3.98 -8.85 29.55
N ILE A 31 -4.87 -9.15 28.61
CA ILE A 31 -5.63 -8.17 27.84
C ILE A 31 -7.09 -8.32 28.24
N VAL A 32 -7.71 -7.24 28.72
CA VAL A 32 -9.14 -7.21 29.05
C VAL A 32 -9.85 -6.35 28.02
N ILE A 33 -10.82 -6.93 27.30
CA ILE A 33 -11.59 -6.25 26.25
C ILE A 33 -12.98 -5.91 26.80
N GLN A 34 -13.35 -4.63 26.82
CA GLN A 34 -14.68 -4.19 27.23
C GLN A 34 -15.62 -4.11 26.02
N GLY A 35 -16.37 -5.19 25.76
CA GLY A 35 -17.27 -5.28 24.59
C GLY A 35 -18.59 -4.51 24.70
N ALA A 36 -18.95 -4.00 25.88
CA ALA A 36 -20.24 -3.33 26.13
C ALA A 36 -20.26 -1.85 25.71
N SER A 37 -19.08 -1.25 25.50
CA SER A 37 -18.95 0.16 25.12
C SER A 37 -18.30 0.29 23.75
N ARG A 38 -18.93 1.07 22.86
CA ARG A 38 -18.36 1.43 21.56
C ARG A 38 -17.77 2.84 21.65
N ILE A 39 -16.46 2.95 21.42
CA ILE A 39 -15.75 4.25 21.41
C ILE A 39 -15.57 4.82 20.00
N ALA A 40 -15.58 3.96 18.98
CA ALA A 40 -15.41 4.34 17.58
C ALA A 40 -15.96 3.24 16.66
N GLU A 41 -16.17 3.61 15.40
CA GLU A 41 -16.48 2.74 14.28
C GLU A 41 -15.41 2.93 13.21
N THR A 42 -14.89 1.83 12.67
CA THR A 42 -14.05 1.87 11.47
C THR A 42 -14.95 1.68 10.26
N ASP A 43 -14.90 2.62 9.33
CA ASP A 43 -15.65 2.53 8.08
C ASP A 43 -15.17 1.33 7.23
N GLU A 44 -16.05 0.79 6.39
CA GLU A 44 -15.72 -0.33 5.51
C GLU A 44 -14.64 0.04 4.47
N ASN A 45 -14.44 1.32 4.18
CA ASN A 45 -13.45 1.87 3.26
C ASN A 45 -12.19 2.42 3.95
N PHE A 46 -11.94 2.03 5.21
CA PHE A 46 -10.82 2.54 5.99
C PHE A 46 -9.43 2.21 5.40
N VAL A 47 -9.31 1.12 4.65
CA VAL A 47 -8.03 0.74 4.02
C VAL A 47 -7.86 1.50 2.71
N CYS A 48 -6.87 2.39 2.65
CA CYS A 48 -6.54 3.17 1.46
C CYS A 48 -5.06 3.06 1.08
N ALA A 49 -4.75 3.29 -0.19
CA ALA A 49 -3.38 3.42 -0.69
C ALA A 49 -3.31 4.56 -1.72
N THR A 50 -2.23 5.34 -1.68
CA THR A 50 -1.92 6.36 -2.69
C THR A 50 -0.88 5.81 -3.65
N LEU A 51 -1.15 5.91 -4.96
CA LEU A 51 -0.25 5.44 -6.00
C LEU A 51 0.14 6.61 -6.90
N ASP A 52 1.45 6.78 -7.13
CA ASP A 52 1.96 7.74 -8.10
C ASP A 52 1.90 7.17 -9.52
N TRP A 53 1.88 8.05 -10.52
CA TRP A 53 1.90 7.70 -11.95
C TRP A 53 3.26 7.90 -12.63
N TRP A 54 4.32 8.19 -11.86
CA TRP A 54 5.62 8.48 -12.44
C TRP A 54 6.26 7.25 -13.11
N PRO A 55 6.95 7.41 -14.26
CA PRO A 55 7.73 6.34 -14.87
C PRO A 55 8.79 5.77 -13.93
N HIS A 56 9.16 4.51 -14.14
CA HIS A 56 10.09 3.80 -13.25
C HIS A 56 11.52 4.34 -13.30
N ASP A 57 11.87 4.98 -14.40
CA ASP A 57 13.15 5.66 -14.66
C ASP A 57 13.13 7.12 -14.20
N LYS A 58 12.02 7.59 -13.59
CA LYS A 58 11.96 8.96 -13.09
C LYS A 58 12.89 9.14 -11.89
N CYS A 59 13.92 9.96 -12.07
CA CYS A 59 14.82 10.39 -11.01
C CYS A 59 14.84 11.92 -10.88
N ASN A 60 15.02 12.40 -9.66
CA ASN A 60 15.21 13.82 -9.33
C ASN A 60 16.32 13.92 -8.28
N TYR A 61 17.27 14.85 -8.48
CA TYR A 61 18.37 15.10 -7.54
C TYR A 61 19.12 13.82 -7.14
N ASP A 62 19.51 13.02 -8.13
CA ASP A 62 20.21 11.73 -7.96
C ASP A 62 19.46 10.69 -7.10
N ASN A 63 18.14 10.87 -6.91
CA ASN A 63 17.27 9.92 -6.23
C ASN A 63 16.17 9.42 -7.18
N CYS A 64 15.90 8.11 -7.17
CA CYS A 64 14.90 7.44 -8.00
C CYS A 64 13.88 6.72 -7.11
N PRO A 65 13.02 7.47 -6.40
CA PRO A 65 12.20 6.90 -5.32
C PRO A 65 11.06 6.00 -5.81
N TRP A 66 10.64 6.11 -7.07
CA TRP A 66 9.49 5.40 -7.59
C TRP A 66 9.82 3.97 -8.05
N GLY A 67 10.91 3.75 -8.79
CA GLY A 67 11.18 2.44 -9.40
C GLY A 67 9.91 1.84 -10.04
N TYR A 68 9.64 0.56 -9.84
CA TYR A 68 8.42 -0.08 -10.38
C TYR A 68 7.16 0.06 -9.50
N SER A 69 7.11 1.02 -8.56
CA SER A 69 5.97 1.13 -7.61
C SER A 69 4.79 1.97 -8.10
N SER A 70 4.88 2.60 -9.27
CA SER A 70 3.83 3.46 -9.82
C SER A 70 2.68 2.68 -10.46
N VAL A 71 1.50 3.29 -10.55
CA VAL A 71 0.28 2.67 -11.11
C VAL A 71 0.49 2.18 -12.55
N ILE A 72 1.34 2.86 -13.34
CA ILE A 72 1.61 2.48 -14.73
C ILE A 72 2.42 1.19 -14.87
N ASN A 73 3.10 0.75 -13.80
CA ASN A 73 3.87 -0.51 -13.78
C ASN A 73 3.08 -1.64 -13.11
N MET A 74 1.85 -1.37 -12.66
CA MET A 74 1.05 -2.30 -11.88
C MET A 74 0.34 -3.31 -12.79
N ASP A 75 0.59 -4.59 -12.53
CA ASP A 75 -0.03 -5.68 -13.29
C ASP A 75 -1.44 -5.97 -12.75
N LEU A 76 -2.43 -5.28 -13.33
CA LEU A 76 -3.85 -5.41 -12.97
C LEU A 76 -4.43 -6.81 -13.25
N SER A 77 -3.72 -7.64 -14.03
CA SER A 77 -4.14 -9.01 -14.32
C SER A 77 -3.78 -10.00 -13.21
N ARG A 78 -2.96 -9.59 -12.22
CA ARG A 78 -2.52 -10.49 -11.15
C ARG A 78 -3.69 -10.90 -10.25
N PRO A 79 -3.93 -12.21 -10.07
CA PRO A 79 -5.03 -12.70 -9.23
C PRO A 79 -4.97 -12.21 -7.79
N LEU A 80 -3.78 -12.01 -7.22
CA LEU A 80 -3.61 -11.46 -5.87
C LEU A 80 -4.10 -10.02 -5.79
N LEU A 81 -3.76 -9.21 -6.79
CA LEU A 81 -4.18 -7.83 -6.83
C LEU A 81 -5.68 -7.72 -7.09
N THR A 82 -6.20 -8.52 -8.02
CA THR A 82 -7.64 -8.63 -8.24
C THR A 82 -8.37 -9.04 -6.97
N LYS A 83 -7.82 -9.96 -6.16
CA LYS A 83 -8.41 -10.35 -4.87
C LYS A 83 -8.33 -9.25 -3.80
N ALA A 84 -7.22 -8.51 -3.77
CA ALA A 84 -7.04 -7.38 -2.85
C ALA A 84 -8.00 -6.24 -3.18
N ILE A 85 -8.18 -5.94 -4.47
CA ILE A 85 -9.12 -4.94 -4.97
C ILE A 85 -10.56 -5.45 -4.80
N GLN A 86 -10.91 -6.64 -5.26
CA GLN A 86 -12.29 -7.16 -5.20
C GLN A 86 -12.83 -7.41 -3.78
N GLY A 87 -12.01 -7.28 -2.74
CA GLY A 87 -12.48 -7.34 -1.36
C GLY A 87 -13.45 -8.50 -1.11
N ARG A 88 -13.12 -9.73 -1.54
CA ARG A 88 -13.99 -10.92 -1.37
C ARG A 88 -14.09 -11.39 0.09
N TYR A 89 -14.07 -10.44 1.02
CA TYR A 89 -14.28 -10.63 2.44
C TYR A 89 -15.62 -10.06 2.92
N LYS A 90 -16.64 -9.85 2.08
CA LYS A 90 -18.03 -9.81 2.60
C LYS A 90 -19.04 -10.46 1.64
N ALA A 91 -19.83 -11.35 2.22
CA ALA A 91 -20.96 -11.98 1.58
C ALA A 91 -22.03 -10.94 1.22
N PHE A 92 -22.56 -11.05 -0.01
CA PHE A 92 -23.90 -10.61 -0.40
C PHE A 92 -24.23 -9.10 -0.36
N VAL A 93 -23.34 -8.21 -0.80
CA VAL A 93 -23.71 -6.83 -1.25
C VAL A 93 -22.72 -6.40 -2.35
N PRO A 94 -23.14 -5.78 -3.48
CA PRO A 94 -22.22 -5.25 -4.47
C PRO A 94 -21.66 -3.91 -3.95
N LEU A 95 -20.73 -3.97 -3.00
CA LEU A 95 -19.98 -2.78 -2.60
C LEU A 95 -19.01 -2.38 -3.73
N PRO A 96 -18.72 -1.08 -3.91
CA PRO A 96 -17.69 -0.65 -4.84
C PRO A 96 -16.36 -1.32 -4.46
N ILE A 97 -15.76 -1.96 -5.46
CA ILE A 97 -14.52 -2.72 -5.40
C ILE A 97 -13.32 -1.84 -4.99
N ALA A 98 -13.42 -0.52 -5.14
CA ALA A 98 -12.55 0.47 -4.53
C ALA A 98 -13.23 1.83 -4.63
N ILE A 99 -13.02 2.69 -3.64
CA ILE A 99 -13.31 4.13 -3.76
C ILE A 99 -12.10 4.79 -4.43
N VAL A 100 -12.34 5.55 -5.49
CA VAL A 100 -11.27 6.16 -6.30
C VAL A 100 -11.30 7.68 -6.16
N THR A 101 -10.16 8.23 -5.77
CA THR A 101 -9.88 9.67 -5.76
C THR A 101 -8.74 9.97 -6.74
N PHE A 102 -8.92 10.96 -7.62
CA PHE A 102 -7.87 11.38 -8.56
C PHE A 102 -7.21 12.70 -8.14
N GLY A 103 -5.88 12.74 -8.20
CA GLY A 103 -5.10 13.98 -8.05
C GLY A 103 -5.06 14.79 -9.36
N LEU A 104 -5.43 16.06 -9.28
CA LEU A 104 -5.47 17.01 -10.38
C LEU A 104 -4.20 17.86 -10.42
N ASN A 105 -3.73 18.20 -11.62
CA ASN A 105 -2.50 18.97 -11.78
C ASN A 105 -2.71 20.47 -11.48
N ALA A 106 -2.41 20.88 -10.25
CA ALA A 106 -2.50 22.27 -9.80
C ALA A 106 -1.54 23.24 -10.50
N LEU A 107 -0.52 22.74 -11.20
CA LEU A 107 0.50 23.55 -11.87
C LEU A 107 0.22 23.80 -13.35
N HIS A 108 -0.82 23.16 -13.93
CA HIS A 108 -1.10 23.30 -15.36
C HIS A 108 -1.43 24.76 -15.74
N GLY A 109 -0.74 25.29 -16.75
CA GLY A 109 -0.86 26.69 -17.17
C GLY A 109 -0.21 27.72 -16.24
N ARG A 110 0.26 27.33 -15.05
CA ARG A 110 1.00 28.22 -14.15
C ARG A 110 2.46 28.29 -14.55
N HIS A 111 3.12 29.37 -14.15
CA HIS A 111 4.56 29.57 -14.35
C HIS A 111 5.29 29.59 -13.02
N LYS A 112 6.54 29.11 -13.04
CA LYS A 112 7.39 29.10 -11.85
C LYS A 112 7.82 30.52 -11.50
N LEU A 113 7.64 30.92 -10.25
CA LEU A 113 8.14 32.17 -9.71
C LEU A 113 9.54 31.95 -9.09
N ARG A 114 10.10 32.99 -8.47
CA ARG A 114 11.36 32.85 -7.72
C ARG A 114 11.16 31.88 -6.55
N GLY A 115 12.06 30.90 -6.42
CA GLY A 115 12.02 29.90 -5.36
C GLY A 115 11.06 28.72 -5.66
N LYS A 116 10.26 28.34 -4.66
CA LYS A 116 9.30 27.22 -4.72
C LYS A 116 7.88 27.65 -5.12
N ALA A 117 7.64 28.94 -5.29
CA ALA A 117 6.33 29.47 -5.59
C ALA A 117 5.96 29.34 -7.07
N TRP A 118 4.66 29.19 -7.35
CA TRP A 118 4.09 29.16 -8.69
C TRP A 118 3.01 30.23 -8.81
N GLY A 119 3.00 30.95 -9.93
CA GLY A 119 2.14 32.09 -10.19
C GLY A 119 1.37 31.98 -11.50
N GLY A 120 0.49 32.95 -11.73
CA GLY A 120 -0.43 32.97 -12.86
C GLY A 120 -1.74 32.23 -12.62
N ALA A 121 -2.69 32.45 -13.53
CA ALA A 121 -3.98 31.76 -13.51
C ALA A 121 -3.77 30.27 -13.81
N TRP A 122 -4.51 29.42 -13.11
CA TRP A 122 -4.53 27.99 -13.42
C TRP A 122 -5.37 27.74 -14.67
N ASN A 123 -4.83 26.98 -15.63
CA ASN A 123 -5.59 26.52 -16.78
C ASN A 123 -6.30 25.21 -16.42
N HIS A 124 -7.62 25.29 -16.24
CA HIS A 124 -8.43 24.16 -15.79
C HIS A 124 -8.93 23.26 -16.93
N VAL A 125 -8.67 23.61 -18.21
CA VAL A 125 -9.25 22.91 -19.37
C VAL A 125 -8.91 21.41 -19.33
N ASN A 126 -7.66 21.04 -19.06
CA ASN A 126 -7.26 19.64 -18.96
C ASN A 126 -8.02 18.88 -17.85
N THR A 127 -8.26 19.51 -16.71
CA THR A 127 -9.05 18.92 -15.62
C THR A 127 -10.52 18.79 -16.02
N GLN A 128 -11.09 19.81 -16.64
CA GLN A 128 -12.47 19.78 -17.11
C GLN A 128 -12.68 18.66 -18.13
N ASP A 129 -11.77 18.52 -19.09
CA ASP A 129 -11.81 17.45 -20.09
C ASP A 129 -11.72 16.07 -19.44
N PHE A 130 -10.84 15.91 -18.45
CA PHE A 130 -10.69 14.65 -17.72
C PHE A 130 -11.95 14.29 -16.93
N ILE A 131 -12.53 15.25 -16.19
CA ILE A 131 -13.78 15.03 -15.46
C ILE A 131 -14.91 14.69 -16.45
N ASN A 132 -15.06 15.45 -17.53
CA ASN A 132 -16.05 15.19 -18.57
C ASN A 132 -15.90 13.80 -19.18
N TYR A 133 -14.66 13.35 -19.44
CA TYR A 133 -14.37 12.01 -19.92
C TYR A 133 -14.82 10.94 -18.90
N THR A 134 -14.52 11.12 -17.62
CA THR A 134 -14.94 10.13 -16.60
C THR A 134 -16.46 10.04 -16.48
N VAL A 135 -17.16 11.18 -16.51
CA VAL A 135 -18.63 11.25 -16.47
C VAL A 135 -19.23 10.62 -17.72
N SER A 136 -18.72 10.93 -18.91
CA SER A 136 -19.27 10.41 -20.17
C SER A 136 -19.10 8.91 -20.34
N ASN A 137 -18.08 8.32 -19.71
CA ASN A 137 -17.86 6.87 -19.69
C ASN A 137 -18.54 6.17 -18.50
N GLY A 138 -19.26 6.91 -17.64
CA GLY A 138 -19.95 6.35 -16.48
C GLY A 138 -19.02 5.83 -15.37
N TYR A 139 -17.78 6.34 -15.29
CA TYR A 139 -16.87 5.98 -14.22
C TYR A 139 -17.27 6.64 -12.91
N VAL A 140 -17.41 5.85 -11.86
CA VAL A 140 -17.72 6.33 -10.51
C VAL A 140 -16.43 6.79 -9.85
N ILE A 141 -16.24 8.11 -9.78
CA ILE A 141 -15.15 8.77 -9.07
C ILE A 141 -15.74 9.40 -7.81
N ASP A 142 -15.15 9.10 -6.66
CA ASP A 142 -15.64 9.58 -5.37
C ASP A 142 -15.28 11.04 -5.13
N SER A 143 -14.02 11.37 -5.40
CA SER A 143 -13.48 12.70 -5.09
C SER A 143 -12.29 13.05 -5.98
N TRP A 144 -11.92 14.33 -5.91
CA TRP A 144 -10.82 14.91 -6.66
C TRP A 144 -9.93 15.70 -5.70
N GLU A 145 -8.62 15.50 -5.75
CA GLU A 145 -7.64 16.23 -4.95
C GLU A 145 -6.93 17.27 -5.83
N PHE A 146 -6.77 18.50 -5.36
CA PHE A 146 -6.14 19.55 -6.14
C PHE A 146 -4.66 19.71 -5.78
N GLY A 147 -3.78 19.18 -6.64
CA GLY A 147 -2.34 19.17 -6.43
C GLY A 147 -1.88 17.99 -5.58
N LYS A 148 -0.62 18.06 -5.15
CA LYS A 148 0.02 17.13 -4.22
C LYS A 148 0.91 17.96 -3.28
N HIS A 149 1.01 17.56 -2.03
CA HIS A 149 1.86 18.19 -1.01
C HIS A 149 3.36 17.88 -1.20
#